data_AF-A0A1E4TQM9-F1
#
_entry.id   AF-A0A1E4TQM9-F1
#
_cell.length_a   1.000
_cell.length_b   1.000
_cell.length_c   1.000
_cell.angle_alpha   90.00
_cell.angle_beta   90.00
_cell.angle_gamma   90.00
#
_symmetry.space_group_name_H-M   'P 1'
#
loop_
_entity.id
_entity.type
_entity.pdbx_description
1 polymer ?
#
loop_
_entity_poly.entity_id
_entity_poly.type
_entity_poly.pdbx_seq_one_letter_code
_entity_poly.pdbx_strand_id
1 'polypeptide(L)'
;MDNNDLVVVSEGEATIFYPPNNARLKYNASEIFSRDLNFSSGNGLKSIRFFKEIPIDFKITMNDFSKESCKLISKNANFNKLDNFNYEITNYYNIEEFNEKFDIIDLEIYNNSPIKYLESAIKLLSNENGLLALTFPDMGILAGNAYYDNCFATYGSIKLGNNDVTHESAIRIVLNTINLIASRHKKFIEPMISVYNNNYIKIYIQIIKNPLKAKNNAIKNSMMTFNCINCGFLKNYYNYYSLNNNNSNNNNLFEFKFQCNYCKSLIPKMTGPFWAGAMHNSIFIEKLLTIYNNNDLNLNNLQVIKKIELILKELKEIPFFFKPSTLASILKCPKTPSLLQFSNRLEQLGYNVSPTHCASSALKTDAPWETVCTVMEQFKAEIINYEN
;
A
#
# COMPACT_ATOMS: atom_id res chain seq x y z
N MET A 1 35.37 -6.22 -16.42
CA MET A 1 34.18 -5.48 -15.97
C MET A 1 34.10 -4.27 -16.85
N ASP A 2 33.21 -4.35 -17.84
CA ASP A 2 33.14 -3.45 -18.99
C ASP A 2 32.46 -2.12 -18.62
N ASN A 3 32.68 -1.07 -19.43
CA ASN A 3 32.03 0.24 -19.26
C ASN A 3 30.49 0.20 -19.27
N ASN A 4 29.88 -0.96 -19.55
CA ASN A 4 28.43 -1.16 -19.58
C ASN A 4 27.77 -1.19 -18.17
N ASP A 5 28.55 -1.33 -17.10
CA ASP A 5 28.02 -1.34 -15.72
C ASP A 5 27.85 0.07 -15.13
N LEU A 6 28.37 1.11 -15.80
CA LEU A 6 28.27 2.50 -15.34
C LEU A 6 26.87 3.05 -15.62
N VAL A 7 26.22 3.57 -14.58
CA VAL A 7 24.88 4.15 -14.74
C VAL A 7 24.97 5.65 -14.97
N VAL A 8 24.54 6.07 -16.17
CA VAL A 8 24.33 7.47 -16.50
C VAL A 8 23.01 7.93 -15.90
N VAL A 9 23.05 8.88 -14.98
CA VAL A 9 21.85 9.56 -14.50
C VAL A 9 21.53 10.71 -15.46
N SER A 10 20.52 10.53 -16.30
CA SER A 10 19.90 11.62 -17.07
C SER A 10 18.88 12.35 -16.19
N GLU A 11 18.80 13.68 -16.34
CA GLU A 11 17.77 14.47 -15.68
C GLU A 11 16.39 14.06 -16.24
N GLY A 12 15.52 13.52 -15.38
CA GLY A 12 14.08 13.41 -15.66
C GLY A 12 13.49 12.02 -15.93
N GLU A 13 14.20 10.91 -15.74
CA GLU A 13 13.59 9.55 -15.80
C GLU A 13 12.99 9.14 -14.43
N ALA A 14 11.93 9.78 -13.93
CA ALA A 14 11.37 9.46 -12.61
C ALA A 14 10.67 8.09 -12.59
N THR A 15 11.27 7.12 -11.90
CA THR A 15 10.64 5.87 -11.48
C THR A 15 10.70 5.64 -9.97
N ILE A 16 10.99 6.69 -9.20
CA ILE A 16 11.13 6.54 -7.75
C ILE A 16 10.12 7.46 -7.06
N PHE A 17 9.09 6.86 -6.46
CA PHE A 17 8.05 7.50 -5.65
C PHE A 17 8.65 8.10 -4.36
N TYR A 18 9.58 9.03 -4.45
CA TYR A 18 10.17 9.65 -3.25
C TYR A 18 9.59 11.03 -3.05
N PRO A 19 8.91 11.29 -1.93
CA PRO A 19 8.41 12.62 -1.62
C PRO A 19 9.60 13.59 -1.55
N PRO A 20 9.62 14.63 -2.39
CA PRO A 20 10.69 15.62 -2.37
C PRO A 20 10.63 16.45 -1.10
N ASN A 21 11.70 17.23 -0.86
CA ASN A 21 11.94 17.96 0.39
C ASN A 21 10.70 18.73 0.89
N ASN A 22 9.94 19.38 -0.01
CA ASN A 22 8.75 20.17 0.34
C ASN A 22 7.55 19.33 0.83
N ALA A 23 7.43 18.06 0.43
CA ALA A 23 6.39 17.17 0.94
C ALA A 23 6.73 16.63 2.34
N ARG A 24 8.03 16.47 2.62
CA ARG A 24 8.59 15.99 3.89
C ARG A 24 8.66 17.10 4.96
N LEU A 25 9.11 18.30 4.57
CA LEU A 25 9.28 19.48 5.45
C LEU A 25 7.97 20.09 5.97
N LYS A 26 6.81 19.76 5.40
CA LYS A 26 5.52 20.38 5.77
C LYS A 26 4.49 19.45 6.39
N TYR A 27 4.77 18.16 6.63
CA TYR A 27 3.81 17.30 7.34
C TYR A 27 3.82 17.55 8.85
N ASN A 28 4.99 17.87 9.41
CA ASN A 28 5.17 18.55 10.69
C ASN A 28 6.35 19.53 10.50
N ALA A 29 6.11 20.83 10.61
CA ALA A 29 7.04 21.90 10.28
C ALA A 29 8.33 21.98 11.14
N SER A 30 8.62 20.96 11.95
CA SER A 30 9.68 20.97 12.96
C SER A 30 10.76 19.91 12.78
N GLU A 31 10.62 18.94 11.87
CA GLU A 31 11.57 17.83 11.76
C GLU A 31 12.24 17.80 10.37
N ILE A 32 13.54 18.06 10.38
CA ILE A 32 14.42 17.95 9.21
C ILE A 32 14.94 16.52 9.20
N PHE A 33 14.53 15.72 8.22
CA PHE A 33 15.22 14.46 7.95
C PHE A 33 16.66 14.77 7.57
N SER A 34 17.60 13.92 7.98
CA SER A 34 19.04 14.17 7.87
C SER A 34 19.82 12.92 7.49
N ARG A 35 19.29 11.73 7.79
CA ARG A 35 19.93 10.43 7.56
C ARG A 35 18.99 9.46 6.86
N ASP A 36 19.43 8.95 5.71
CA ASP A 36 18.71 7.96 4.91
C ASP A 36 19.54 6.67 4.82
N LEU A 37 18.88 5.52 4.95
CA LEU A 37 19.47 4.20 4.71
C LEU A 37 18.80 3.56 3.49
N ASN A 38 19.57 3.37 2.42
CA ASN A 38 19.22 2.46 1.34
C ASN A 38 19.85 1.09 1.61
N PHE A 39 19.07 0.16 2.17
CA PHE A 39 19.60 -1.09 2.72
C PHE A 39 20.09 -2.09 1.66
N SER A 40 19.56 -2.03 0.43
CA SER A 40 19.94 -2.90 -0.69
C SER A 40 20.11 -2.04 -1.95
N SER A 41 21.24 -1.37 -2.05
CA SER A 41 21.48 -0.30 -3.01
C SER A 41 21.77 -0.78 -4.43
N GLY A 42 22.13 -2.05 -4.64
CA GLY A 42 22.47 -2.61 -5.95
C GLY A 42 23.63 -1.83 -6.58
N ASN A 43 23.37 -1.15 -7.70
CA ASN A 43 24.35 -0.30 -8.38
C ASN A 43 24.41 1.15 -7.86
N GLY A 44 23.60 1.50 -6.86
CA GLY A 44 23.57 2.83 -6.24
C GLY A 44 22.71 3.87 -6.98
N LEU A 45 22.11 3.53 -8.12
CA LEU A 45 21.38 4.46 -8.98
C LEU A 45 20.37 5.32 -8.22
N LYS A 46 19.57 4.69 -7.35
CA LYS A 46 18.54 5.36 -6.56
C LYS A 46 19.10 6.46 -5.65
N SER A 47 20.14 6.14 -4.88
CA SER A 47 20.78 7.08 -3.96
C SER A 47 21.51 8.19 -4.73
N ILE A 48 22.16 7.85 -5.84
CA ILE A 48 22.82 8.84 -6.72
C ILE A 48 21.79 9.84 -7.27
N ARG A 49 20.62 9.34 -7.69
CA ARG A 49 19.52 10.19 -8.14
C ARG A 49 19.00 11.09 -7.04
N PHE A 50 18.92 10.63 -5.78
CA PHE A 50 18.50 11.50 -4.68
C PHE A 50 19.42 12.70 -4.53
N PHE A 51 20.73 12.50 -4.60
CA PHE A 51 21.69 13.60 -4.54
C PHE A 51 21.56 14.59 -5.70
N LYS A 52 21.20 14.12 -6.90
CA LYS A 52 21.09 14.96 -8.10
C LYS A 52 19.73 15.65 -8.24
N GLU A 53 18.66 14.98 -7.87
CA GLU A 53 17.29 15.40 -8.16
C GLU A 53 16.62 16.09 -6.98
N ILE A 54 17.12 15.90 -5.75
CA ILE A 54 16.51 16.45 -4.55
C ILE A 54 17.50 17.43 -3.90
N PRO A 55 17.13 18.72 -3.74
CA PRO A 55 17.97 19.71 -3.08
C PRO A 55 17.92 19.50 -1.55
N ILE A 56 18.67 18.52 -1.05
CA ILE A 56 18.76 18.11 0.36
C ILE A 56 20.21 17.89 0.77
N ASP A 57 20.53 18.32 1.99
CA ASP A 57 21.78 18.01 2.67
C ASP A 57 21.56 16.82 3.63
N PHE A 58 21.51 15.61 3.07
CA PHE A 58 21.35 14.36 3.82
C PHE A 58 22.64 13.55 3.79
N LYS A 59 22.92 12.85 4.90
CA LYS A 59 23.80 11.69 4.86
C LYS A 59 23.02 10.50 4.30
N ILE A 60 23.43 9.96 3.16
CA ILE A 60 22.85 8.71 2.63
C ILE A 60 23.82 7.55 2.86
N THR A 61 23.39 6.56 3.64
CA THR A 61 24.10 5.29 3.80
C THR A 61 23.62 4.31 2.74
N MET A 62 24.51 3.94 1.83
CA MET A 62 24.28 3.00 0.74
C MET A 62 24.83 1.63 1.13
N ASN A 63 23.95 0.72 1.52
CA ASN A 63 24.33 -0.64 1.89
C ASN A 63 24.06 -1.63 0.75
N ASP A 64 24.90 -2.64 0.59
CA ASP A 64 24.56 -3.83 -0.20
C ASP A 64 25.18 -5.10 0.37
N PHE A 65 24.50 -6.23 0.22
CA PHE A 65 24.98 -7.54 0.70
C PHE A 65 26.22 -8.01 -0.07
N SER A 66 26.36 -7.61 -1.34
CA SER A 66 27.49 -8.00 -2.18
C SER A 66 28.62 -6.98 -2.14
N LYS A 67 29.84 -7.46 -1.88
CA LYS A 67 31.05 -6.64 -1.97
C LYS A 67 31.29 -6.11 -3.39
N GLU A 68 30.82 -6.83 -4.41
CA GLU A 68 30.92 -6.40 -5.81
C GLU A 68 29.98 -5.21 -6.07
N SER A 69 28.75 -5.28 -5.56
CA SER A 69 27.79 -4.18 -5.62
C SER A 69 28.31 -2.94 -4.88
N CYS A 70 28.94 -3.11 -3.71
CA CYS A 70 29.60 -2.00 -3.00
C CYS A 70 30.70 -1.32 -3.83
N LYS A 71 31.52 -2.11 -4.53
CA LYS A 71 32.52 -1.57 -5.48
C LYS A 71 31.85 -0.84 -6.65
N LEU A 72 30.74 -1.37 -7.15
CA LEU A 72 29.99 -0.75 -8.24
C LEU A 72 29.35 0.58 -7.82
N ILE A 73 28.77 0.65 -6.62
CA ILE A 73 28.24 1.87 -6.01
C ILE A 73 29.34 2.93 -5.95
N SER A 74 30.53 2.58 -5.45
CA SER A 74 31.66 3.51 -5.39
C SER A 74 32.07 4.02 -6.78
N LYS A 75 32.16 3.13 -7.79
CA LYS A 75 32.45 3.54 -9.16
C LYS A 75 31.38 4.48 -9.73
N ASN A 76 30.10 4.16 -9.53
CA ASN A 76 28.99 4.97 -10.03
C ASN A 76 28.88 6.31 -9.31
N ALA A 77 29.15 6.38 -8.01
CA ALA A 77 29.22 7.62 -7.25
C ALA A 77 30.32 8.56 -7.79
N ASN A 78 31.52 8.02 -8.03
CA ASN A 78 32.63 8.77 -8.61
C ASN A 78 32.32 9.22 -10.04
N PHE A 79 31.77 8.32 -10.88
CA PHE A 79 31.36 8.64 -12.25
C PHE A 79 30.32 9.78 -12.28
N ASN A 80 29.41 9.80 -11.31
CA ASN A 80 28.38 10.83 -11.17
C ASN A 80 28.84 12.06 -10.37
N LYS A 81 30.14 12.16 -10.01
CA LYS A 81 30.78 13.30 -9.33
C LYS A 81 30.15 13.63 -7.98
N LEU A 82 29.94 12.62 -7.15
CA LEU A 82 29.34 12.79 -5.83
C LEU A 82 30.33 13.22 -4.72
N ASP A 83 31.55 13.67 -5.07
CA ASP A 83 32.62 13.94 -4.11
C ASP A 83 32.25 14.98 -3.02
N ASN A 84 31.32 15.88 -3.32
CA ASN A 84 30.85 16.94 -2.40
C ASN A 84 29.62 16.53 -1.59
N PHE A 85 29.09 15.31 -1.75
CA PHE A 85 27.90 14.84 -1.05
C PHE A 85 28.27 13.96 0.14
N ASN A 86 27.45 14.00 1.19
CA ASN A 86 27.65 13.20 2.38
C ASN A 86 27.05 11.79 2.19
N TYR A 87 27.88 10.78 1.93
CA TYR A 87 27.43 9.41 1.84
C TYR A 87 28.42 8.42 2.46
N GLU A 88 27.90 7.26 2.81
CA GLU A 88 28.69 6.13 3.30
C GLU A 88 28.32 4.87 2.51
N ILE A 89 29.29 4.00 2.24
CA ILE A 89 29.05 2.70 1.61
C ILE A 89 29.35 1.61 2.63
N THR A 90 28.36 0.76 2.91
CA THR A 90 28.48 -0.35 3.87
C THR A 90 28.17 -1.70 3.22
N ASN A 91 28.66 -2.77 3.82
CA ASN A 91 28.43 -4.15 3.38
C ASN A 91 27.90 -5.00 4.54
N TYR A 92 26.71 -4.66 5.03
CA TYR A 92 26.04 -5.37 6.14
C TYR A 92 24.94 -6.29 5.60
N TYR A 93 24.83 -7.46 6.21
CA TYR A 93 23.85 -8.48 5.85
C TYR A 93 22.55 -8.33 6.64
N ASN A 94 22.70 -7.91 7.89
CA ASN A 94 21.62 -7.70 8.84
C ASN A 94 21.53 -6.22 9.16
N ILE A 95 20.31 -5.75 9.36
CA ILE A 95 20.08 -4.33 9.61
C ILE A 95 20.52 -3.96 11.05
N GLU A 96 20.57 -4.92 11.96
CA GLU A 96 21.03 -4.77 13.34
C GLU A 96 22.53 -4.44 13.45
N GLU A 97 23.30 -4.59 12.37
CA GLU A 97 24.72 -4.23 12.33
C GLU A 97 24.92 -2.70 12.34
N PHE A 98 23.89 -1.92 11.99
CA PHE A 98 23.94 -0.46 12.09
C PHE A 98 23.81 0.00 13.54
N ASN A 99 24.80 0.77 13.99
CA ASN A 99 24.80 1.39 15.34
C ASN A 99 24.17 2.79 15.36
N GLU A 100 23.94 3.39 14.19
CA GLU A 100 23.28 4.69 14.07
C GLU A 100 21.78 4.53 13.78
N LYS A 101 21.02 5.58 14.06
CA LYS A 101 19.61 5.65 13.73
C LYS A 101 19.38 6.43 12.43
N PHE A 102 18.32 6.09 11.70
CA PHE A 102 17.99 6.70 10.43
C PHE A 102 16.62 7.36 10.46
N ASP A 103 16.49 8.48 9.75
CA ASP A 103 15.21 9.17 9.61
C ASP A 103 14.33 8.49 8.55
N ILE A 104 14.99 7.94 7.53
CA ILE A 104 14.38 7.22 6.42
C ILE A 104 15.11 5.89 6.28
N ILE A 105 14.36 4.79 6.17
CA ILE A 105 14.92 3.48 5.84
C ILE A 105 14.15 2.92 4.65
N ASP A 106 14.87 2.54 3.62
CA ASP A 106 14.34 1.87 2.44
C ASP A 106 14.78 0.41 2.39
N LEU A 107 13.79 -0.48 2.41
CA LEU A 107 13.95 -1.92 2.30
C LEU A 107 13.39 -2.39 0.95
N GLU A 108 14.18 -2.15 -0.10
CA GLU A 108 13.92 -2.62 -1.45
C GLU A 108 14.84 -3.79 -1.78
N ILE A 109 14.48 -4.96 -1.27
CA ILE A 109 15.35 -6.14 -1.30
C ILE A 109 15.07 -6.92 -2.58
N TYR A 110 16.10 -7.11 -3.39
CA TYR A 110 15.96 -7.77 -4.68
C TYR A 110 15.32 -9.17 -4.54
N ASN A 111 14.18 -9.36 -5.20
CA ASN A 111 13.38 -10.60 -5.24
C ASN A 111 13.04 -11.22 -3.87
N ASN A 112 13.09 -10.47 -2.78
CA ASN A 112 12.81 -10.97 -1.44
C ASN A 112 11.90 -10.02 -0.67
N SER A 113 11.04 -10.59 0.17
CA SER A 113 10.20 -9.81 1.07
C SER A 113 11.03 -9.16 2.19
N PRO A 114 10.79 -7.88 2.54
CA PRO A 114 11.53 -7.18 3.59
C PRO A 114 11.07 -7.56 5.00
N ILE A 115 10.08 -8.46 5.16
CA ILE A 115 9.48 -8.83 6.44
C ILE A 115 10.51 -9.18 7.52
N LYS A 116 11.56 -9.95 7.16
CA LYS A 116 12.58 -10.38 8.13
C LYS A 116 13.42 -9.23 8.72
N TYR A 117 13.51 -8.09 8.03
CA TYR A 117 14.27 -6.92 8.48
C TYR A 117 13.37 -5.85 9.13
N LEU A 118 12.05 -6.01 9.03
CA LEU A 118 11.09 -4.97 9.36
C LEU A 118 11.09 -4.58 10.84
N GLU A 119 11.17 -5.55 11.75
CA GLU A 119 11.20 -5.25 13.19
C GLU A 119 12.43 -4.41 13.56
N SER A 120 13.59 -4.78 13.02
CA SER A 120 14.85 -4.11 13.31
C SER A 120 14.94 -2.75 12.62
N ALA A 121 14.39 -2.60 11.42
CA ALA A 121 14.19 -1.29 10.80
C ALA A 121 13.32 -0.36 11.66
N ILE A 122 12.21 -0.86 12.21
CA ILE A 122 11.35 -0.08 13.12
C ILE A 122 12.13 0.38 14.36
N LYS A 123 13.08 -0.42 14.88
CA LYS A 123 13.92 -0.05 16.03
C LYS A 123 14.97 1.01 15.68
N LEU A 124 15.53 0.95 14.47
CA LEU A 124 16.58 1.86 13.98
C LEU A 124 16.08 3.22 13.51
N LEU A 125 14.78 3.42 13.40
CA LEU A 125 14.24 4.76 13.12
C LEU A 125 14.57 5.75 14.25
N SER A 126 15.16 6.89 13.88
CA SER A 126 15.66 7.97 14.75
C SER A 126 14.56 8.68 15.52
N ASN A 127 13.45 9.01 14.85
CA ASN A 127 12.49 10.01 15.31
C ASN A 127 11.14 9.42 15.71
N GLU A 128 10.31 10.27 16.32
CA GLU A 128 8.91 9.98 16.60
C GLU A 128 8.05 9.90 15.33
N ASN A 129 8.63 10.11 14.14
CA ASN A 129 7.98 10.20 12.82
C ASN A 129 8.83 9.63 11.66
N GLY A 130 9.70 8.65 11.91
CA GLY A 130 10.58 8.07 10.88
C GLY A 130 9.81 7.46 9.70
N LEU A 131 10.39 7.50 8.50
CA LEU A 131 9.77 7.02 7.27
C LEU A 131 10.34 5.66 6.85
N LEU A 132 9.47 4.68 6.61
CA LEU A 132 9.83 3.42 5.94
C LEU A 132 9.36 3.44 4.50
N ALA A 133 10.25 3.08 3.59
CA ALA A 133 9.92 2.73 2.22
C ALA A 133 10.12 1.21 2.05
N LEU A 134 9.08 0.49 1.66
CA LEU A 134 9.08 -0.97 1.65
C LEU A 134 8.61 -1.49 0.29
N THR A 135 9.34 -2.45 -0.28
CA THR A 135 8.96 -3.11 -1.54
C THR A 135 8.70 -4.60 -1.29
N PHE A 136 7.53 -5.10 -1.68
CA PHE A 136 7.12 -6.50 -1.53
C PHE A 136 6.95 -7.14 -2.91
N PRO A 137 7.93 -7.91 -3.40
CA PRO A 137 7.87 -8.55 -4.73
C PRO A 137 7.12 -9.90 -4.73
N ASP A 138 6.75 -10.44 -3.58
CA ASP A 138 6.19 -11.78 -3.41
C ASP A 138 4.67 -11.85 -3.64
N MET A 139 4.21 -11.27 -4.75
CA MET A 139 2.80 -11.26 -5.15
C MET A 139 2.19 -12.66 -5.33
N GLY A 140 2.99 -13.69 -5.61
CA GLY A 140 2.54 -15.08 -5.61
C GLY A 140 2.02 -15.53 -4.24
N ILE A 141 2.70 -15.13 -3.16
CA ILE A 141 2.30 -15.41 -1.77
C ILE A 141 1.15 -14.48 -1.36
N LEU A 142 1.18 -13.20 -1.73
CA LEU A 142 0.19 -12.22 -1.24
C LEU A 142 -1.13 -12.20 -2.03
N ALA A 143 -1.09 -12.38 -3.35
CA ALA A 143 -2.25 -12.23 -4.24
C ALA A 143 -2.50 -13.43 -5.18
N GLY A 144 -1.59 -14.42 -5.21
CA GLY A 144 -1.74 -15.62 -6.03
C GLY A 144 -2.81 -16.60 -5.51
N ASN A 145 -3.16 -17.59 -6.35
CA ASN A 145 -4.22 -18.56 -6.08
C ASN A 145 -3.82 -19.75 -5.19
N ALA A 146 -2.52 -19.95 -4.95
CA ALA A 146 -1.95 -21.00 -4.08
C ALA A 146 -1.30 -20.39 -2.83
N TYR A 147 -0.62 -21.17 -1.98
CA TYR A 147 0.23 -20.66 -0.88
C TYR A 147 -0.48 -19.83 0.20
N TYR A 148 -1.69 -20.26 0.62
CA TYR A 148 -2.41 -19.61 1.73
C TYR A 148 -1.71 -19.82 3.07
N ASP A 149 -1.17 -21.02 3.28
CA ASP A 149 -0.31 -21.41 4.39
C ASP A 149 0.96 -20.57 4.47
N ASN A 150 1.67 -20.36 3.35
CA ASN A 150 2.86 -19.51 3.34
C ASN A 150 2.51 -18.04 3.61
N CYS A 151 1.36 -17.56 3.11
CA CYS A 151 0.87 -16.22 3.42
C CYS A 151 0.63 -16.08 4.93
N PHE A 152 -0.01 -17.07 5.55
CA PHE A 152 -0.21 -17.11 7.00
C PHE A 152 1.12 -17.17 7.76
N ALA A 153 2.04 -18.06 7.39
CA ALA A 153 3.32 -18.21 8.06
C ALA A 153 4.21 -16.95 7.97
N THR A 154 4.15 -16.23 6.84
CA THR A 154 5.00 -15.06 6.58
C THR A 154 4.38 -13.76 7.10
N TYR A 155 3.07 -13.58 6.92
CA TYR A 155 2.38 -12.31 7.17
C TYR A 155 1.39 -12.36 8.33
N GLY A 156 1.08 -13.55 8.85
CA GLY A 156 0.09 -13.73 9.91
C GLY A 156 -1.36 -13.48 9.44
N SER A 157 -1.63 -13.65 8.14
CA SER A 157 -2.94 -13.37 7.54
C SER A 157 -3.30 -14.39 6.46
N ILE A 158 -4.60 -14.67 6.32
CA ILE A 158 -5.15 -15.50 5.23
C ILE A 158 -5.66 -14.57 4.13
N LYS A 159 -5.06 -14.64 2.95
CA LYS A 159 -5.43 -13.79 1.80
C LYS A 159 -6.78 -14.13 1.15
N LEU A 160 -7.34 -13.15 0.43
CA LEU A 160 -8.47 -13.31 -0.50
C LEU A 160 -7.99 -13.77 -1.89
N GLY A 161 -7.45 -14.99 -1.98
CA GLY A 161 -7.03 -15.57 -3.27
C GLY A 161 -8.22 -15.86 -4.21
N ASN A 162 -7.96 -15.81 -5.52
CA ASN A 162 -8.96 -15.99 -6.58
C ASN A 162 -10.19 -15.07 -6.44
N ASN A 163 -9.96 -13.81 -6.06
CA ASN A 163 -10.98 -12.77 -5.96
C ASN A 163 -10.49 -11.50 -6.65
N ASP A 164 -11.40 -10.70 -7.20
CA ASP A 164 -11.08 -9.42 -7.83
C ASP A 164 -10.28 -8.49 -6.93
N VAL A 165 -10.51 -8.55 -5.62
CA VAL A 165 -9.91 -7.64 -4.64
C VAL A 165 -8.52 -8.08 -4.16
N THR A 166 -7.97 -9.15 -4.73
CA THR A 166 -6.73 -9.80 -4.26
C THR A 166 -5.54 -8.84 -4.13
N HIS A 167 -5.41 -7.86 -5.04
CA HIS A 167 -4.31 -6.89 -5.01
C HIS A 167 -4.45 -5.86 -3.88
N GLU A 168 -5.67 -5.39 -3.59
CA GLU A 168 -5.90 -4.55 -2.42
C GLU A 168 -5.78 -5.36 -1.12
N SER A 169 -6.29 -6.59 -1.11
CA SER A 169 -6.09 -7.57 -0.03
C SER A 169 -4.61 -7.71 0.30
N ALA A 170 -3.74 -7.88 -0.70
CA ALA A 170 -2.30 -7.97 -0.51
C ALA A 170 -1.71 -6.73 0.19
N ILE A 171 -2.07 -5.52 -0.25
CA ILE A 171 -1.65 -4.26 0.41
C ILE A 171 -2.11 -4.25 1.87
N ARG A 172 -3.38 -4.59 2.12
CA ARG A 172 -3.96 -4.56 3.47
C ARG A 172 -3.38 -5.63 4.38
N ILE A 173 -2.99 -6.80 3.86
CA ILE A 173 -2.24 -7.82 4.62
C ILE A 173 -0.92 -7.24 5.09
N VAL A 174 -0.13 -6.71 4.16
CA VAL A 174 1.19 -6.15 4.44
C VAL A 174 1.09 -5.02 5.47
N LEU A 175 0.17 -4.07 5.29
CA LEU A 175 -0.07 -2.99 6.24
C LEU A 175 -0.42 -3.52 7.64
N ASN A 176 -1.27 -4.55 7.74
CA ASN A 176 -1.63 -5.13 9.03
C ASN A 176 -0.43 -5.84 9.69
N THR A 177 0.39 -6.56 8.92
CA THR A 177 1.62 -7.18 9.44
C THR A 177 2.57 -6.13 10.00
N ILE A 178 2.81 -5.04 9.26
CA ILE A 178 3.68 -3.94 9.71
C ILE A 178 3.09 -3.29 10.97
N ASN A 179 1.78 -3.09 10.99
CA ASN A 179 1.07 -2.54 12.14
C ASN A 179 1.23 -3.39 13.40
N LEU A 180 1.11 -4.71 13.29
CA LEU A 180 1.28 -5.64 14.40
C LEU A 180 2.70 -5.59 14.96
N ILE A 181 3.71 -5.56 14.09
CA ILE A 181 5.12 -5.45 14.48
C ILE A 181 5.38 -4.10 15.16
N ALA A 182 4.93 -2.99 14.57
CA ALA A 182 5.10 -1.65 15.15
C ALA A 182 4.40 -1.50 16.50
N SER A 183 3.20 -2.07 16.65
CA SER A 183 2.41 -1.98 17.88
C SER A 183 3.11 -2.65 19.09
N ARG A 184 3.86 -3.74 18.86
CA ARG A 184 4.70 -4.38 19.90
C ARG A 184 5.75 -3.42 20.48
N HIS A 185 6.18 -2.45 19.66
CA HIS A 185 7.14 -1.40 20.02
C HIS A 185 6.47 -0.09 20.44
N LYS A 186 5.16 -0.12 20.78
CA LYS A 186 4.35 1.06 21.17
C LYS A 186 4.29 2.14 20.08
N LYS A 187 4.40 1.74 18.82
CA LYS A 187 4.35 2.60 17.64
C LYS A 187 3.09 2.33 16.82
N PHE A 188 2.59 3.37 16.15
CA PHE A 188 1.47 3.34 15.22
C PHE A 188 2.00 3.59 13.81
N ILE A 189 1.36 3.00 12.80
CA ILE A 189 1.74 3.19 11.41
C ILE A 189 0.76 4.12 10.72
N GLU A 190 1.29 5.06 9.95
CA GLU A 190 0.48 5.91 9.08
C GLU A 190 0.89 5.70 7.62
N PRO A 191 0.08 5.00 6.82
CA PRO A 191 0.37 4.80 5.41
C PRO A 191 0.33 6.14 4.66
N MET A 192 1.46 6.53 4.07
CA MET A 192 1.57 7.76 3.26
C MET A 192 1.03 7.52 1.86
N ILE A 193 1.49 6.45 1.21
CA ILE A 193 0.99 5.98 -0.08
C ILE A 193 1.30 4.49 -0.20
N SER A 194 0.38 3.72 -0.77
CA SER A 194 0.53 2.29 -1.06
C SER A 194 0.26 2.10 -2.54
N VAL A 195 1.13 1.41 -3.26
CA VAL A 195 1.06 1.30 -4.72
C VAL A 195 1.23 -0.15 -5.11
N TYR A 196 0.20 -0.74 -5.70
CA TYR A 196 0.34 -1.98 -6.45
C TYR A 196 0.90 -1.68 -7.85
N ASN A 197 1.97 -2.36 -8.27
CA ASN A 197 2.59 -2.20 -9.58
C ASN A 197 2.86 -3.54 -10.26
N ASN A 198 1.79 -4.24 -10.65
CA ASN A 198 1.76 -5.55 -11.34
C ASN A 198 2.50 -6.68 -10.60
N ASN A 199 3.82 -6.55 -10.49
CA ASN A 199 4.74 -7.56 -9.96
C ASN A 199 5.14 -7.32 -8.49
N TYR A 200 4.88 -6.13 -7.94
CA TYR A 200 5.23 -5.82 -6.55
C TYR A 200 4.27 -4.80 -5.94
N ILE A 201 4.33 -4.67 -4.61
CA ILE A 201 3.71 -3.58 -3.85
C ILE A 201 4.82 -2.68 -3.30
N LYS A 202 4.69 -1.36 -3.48
CA LYS A 202 5.53 -0.35 -2.81
C LYS A 202 4.68 0.38 -1.78
N ILE A 203 5.16 0.48 -0.55
CA ILE A 203 4.47 1.21 0.52
C ILE A 203 5.43 2.19 1.18
N TYR A 204 4.96 3.41 1.37
CA TYR A 204 5.61 4.41 2.22
C TYR A 204 4.78 4.58 3.48
N ILE A 205 5.43 4.46 4.63
CA ILE A 205 4.77 4.46 5.94
C ILE A 205 5.54 5.36 6.88
N GLN A 206 4.84 6.27 7.54
CA GLN A 206 5.37 6.99 8.66
C GLN A 206 5.14 6.19 9.94
N ILE A 207 6.19 6.03 10.75
CA ILE A 207 6.14 5.31 12.01
C ILE A 207 6.07 6.32 13.14
N ILE A 208 4.95 6.31 13.88
CA ILE A 208 4.64 7.30 14.90
C ILE A 208 4.71 6.68 16.29
N LYS A 209 5.49 7.25 17.20
CA LYS A 209 5.51 6.78 18.60
C LYS A 209 4.26 7.24 19.34
N ASN A 210 3.22 6.41 19.35
CA ASN A 210 1.98 6.71 20.05
C ASN A 210 1.38 5.44 20.67
N PRO A 211 1.69 5.14 21.95
CA PRO A 211 1.23 3.92 22.60
C PRO A 211 -0.30 3.79 22.69
N LEU A 212 -1.02 4.92 22.77
CA LEU A 212 -2.49 4.93 22.82
C LEU A 212 -3.09 4.58 21.46
N LYS A 213 -2.62 5.21 20.38
CA LYS A 213 -3.02 4.83 19.01
C LYS A 213 -2.66 3.38 18.70
N ALA A 214 -1.49 2.91 19.14
CA ALA A 214 -1.06 1.53 18.96
C ALA A 214 -2.03 0.52 19.60
N LYS A 215 -2.59 0.82 20.78
CA LYS A 215 -3.63 -0.02 21.42
C LYS A 215 -4.95 0.03 20.66
N ASN A 216 -5.35 1.21 20.17
CA ASN A 216 -6.60 1.39 19.43
C ASN A 216 -6.62 0.69 18.06
N ASN A 217 -5.46 0.29 17.53
CA ASN A 217 -5.33 -0.45 16.28
C ASN A 217 -6.18 -1.72 16.24
N ALA A 218 -6.25 -2.45 17.35
CA ALA A 218 -7.01 -3.70 17.43
C ALA A 218 -8.47 -3.47 17.04
N ILE A 219 -9.04 -2.31 17.40
CA ILE A 219 -10.44 -1.95 17.20
C ILE A 219 -10.67 -1.29 15.84
N LYS A 220 -9.83 -0.32 15.49
CA LYS A 220 -10.09 0.58 14.35
C LYS A 220 -9.40 0.15 13.05
N ASN A 221 -8.24 -0.50 13.14
CA ASN A 221 -7.33 -0.63 12.01
C ASN A 221 -7.04 -2.09 11.63
N SER A 222 -7.68 -3.05 12.29
CA SER A 222 -7.63 -4.47 11.94
C SER A 222 -9.04 -4.99 11.67
N MET A 223 -9.23 -5.69 10.55
CA MET A 223 -10.50 -6.28 10.17
C MET A 223 -10.35 -7.71 9.69
N MET A 224 -11.37 -8.53 9.93
CA MET A 224 -11.58 -9.82 9.29
C MET A 224 -12.60 -9.65 8.17
N THR A 225 -12.46 -10.40 7.08
CA THR A 225 -13.40 -10.32 5.96
C THR A 225 -14.01 -11.68 5.68
N PHE A 226 -15.34 -11.72 5.64
CA PHE A 226 -16.10 -12.85 5.13
C PHE A 226 -16.37 -12.64 3.65
N ASN A 227 -15.99 -13.63 2.84
CA ASN A 227 -16.19 -13.64 1.41
C ASN A 227 -17.17 -14.74 1.02
N CYS A 228 -18.30 -14.37 0.42
CA CYS A 228 -19.25 -15.30 -0.15
C CYS A 228 -18.84 -15.72 -1.56
N ILE A 229 -18.47 -16.99 -1.74
CA ILE A 229 -18.06 -17.55 -3.03
C ILE A 229 -19.19 -17.53 -4.06
N ASN A 230 -20.44 -17.60 -3.63
CA ASN A 230 -21.59 -17.71 -4.53
C ASN A 230 -22.01 -16.38 -5.18
N CYS A 231 -22.00 -15.29 -4.41
CA CYS A 231 -22.51 -13.99 -4.88
C CYS A 231 -21.48 -12.86 -4.85
N GLY A 232 -20.23 -13.14 -4.46
CA GLY A 232 -19.17 -12.13 -4.39
C GLY A 232 -19.30 -11.16 -3.21
N PHE A 233 -20.33 -11.29 -2.36
CA PHE A 233 -20.52 -10.43 -1.19
C PHE A 233 -19.32 -10.53 -0.23
N LEU A 234 -18.71 -9.37 0.05
CA LEU A 234 -17.68 -9.20 1.05
C LEU A 234 -18.26 -8.46 2.26
N LYS A 235 -18.05 -9.01 3.46
CA LYS A 235 -18.42 -8.35 4.71
C LYS A 235 -17.22 -8.23 5.63
N ASN A 236 -16.88 -6.99 5.95
CA ASN A 236 -15.80 -6.65 6.86
C ASN A 236 -16.32 -6.61 8.31
N TYR A 237 -15.59 -7.27 9.20
CA TYR A 237 -15.83 -7.29 10.64
C TYR A 237 -14.63 -6.66 11.33
N TYR A 238 -14.91 -5.69 12.19
CA TYR A 238 -13.92 -4.97 12.98
C TYR A 238 -14.04 -5.45 14.43
N ASN A 239 -12.94 -5.44 15.19
CA ASN A 239 -13.05 -5.82 16.60
C ASN A 239 -13.85 -4.76 17.36
N TYR A 240 -15.03 -5.13 17.81
CA TYR A 240 -15.87 -4.28 18.65
C TYR A 240 -15.51 -4.54 20.11
N TYR A 241 -14.55 -3.79 20.65
CA TYR A 241 -14.37 -3.68 22.10
C TYR A 241 -14.79 -2.27 22.52
N SER A 242 -15.85 -2.18 23.34
CA SER A 242 -16.18 -0.91 24.00
C SER A 242 -15.06 -0.57 24.97
N LEU A 243 -14.33 0.51 24.70
CA LEU A 243 -13.39 1.09 25.66
C LEU A 243 -14.11 1.81 26.82
N ASN A 244 -15.45 1.93 26.75
CA ASN A 244 -16.26 2.57 27.77
C ASN A 244 -16.88 1.50 28.69
N ASN A 245 -16.12 1.10 29.71
CA ASN A 245 -16.64 0.46 30.92
C ASN A 245 -17.34 1.52 31.79
N ASN A 246 -18.47 2.04 31.33
CA ASN A 246 -19.45 2.66 32.22
C ASN A 246 -20.84 2.33 31.68
N ASN A 247 -21.45 1.31 32.30
CA ASN A 247 -22.84 0.89 32.17
C ASN A 247 -23.27 0.33 30.81
N SER A 248 -23.14 -0.99 30.64
CA SER A 248 -24.31 -1.88 30.48
C SER A 248 -23.84 -3.29 30.11
N ASN A 249 -24.51 -4.28 30.71
CA ASN A 249 -24.38 -5.72 30.47
C ASN A 249 -24.81 -6.16 29.06
N ASN A 250 -24.49 -5.40 28.01
CA ASN A 250 -24.70 -5.82 26.64
C ASN A 250 -23.39 -6.36 26.09
N ASN A 251 -23.02 -7.55 26.56
CA ASN A 251 -22.19 -8.46 25.78
C ASN A 251 -22.97 -8.77 24.50
N ASN A 252 -22.91 -7.87 23.51
CA ASN A 252 -23.33 -8.16 22.14
C ASN A 252 -22.34 -9.18 21.57
N LEU A 253 -22.44 -10.42 22.05
CA LEU A 253 -21.87 -11.58 21.42
C LEU A 253 -22.44 -11.58 20.00
N PHE A 254 -21.59 -11.28 19.02
CA PHE A 254 -21.99 -11.34 17.62
C PHE A 254 -22.49 -12.77 17.34
N GLU A 255 -23.78 -12.91 17.03
CA GLU A 255 -24.33 -14.16 16.54
C GLU A 255 -23.75 -14.40 15.14
N PHE A 256 -22.68 -15.19 15.06
CA PHE A 256 -22.10 -15.59 13.78
C PHE A 256 -23.01 -16.62 13.12
N LYS A 257 -23.87 -16.15 12.21
CA LYS A 257 -24.56 -17.04 11.26
C LYS A 257 -23.60 -17.38 10.14
N PHE A 258 -23.28 -18.65 9.96
CA PHE A 258 -22.48 -19.18 8.84
C PHE A 258 -23.29 -19.18 7.53
N GLN A 259 -23.87 -18.03 7.22
CA GLN A 259 -24.74 -17.84 6.07
C GLN A 259 -24.47 -16.47 5.47
N CYS A 260 -24.33 -16.42 4.15
CA CYS A 260 -24.22 -15.16 3.45
C CYS A 260 -25.44 -14.28 3.78
N ASN A 261 -25.20 -13.08 4.31
CA ASN A 261 -26.27 -12.13 4.64
C ASN A 261 -27.15 -11.80 3.43
N TYR A 262 -26.57 -11.85 2.23
CA TYR A 262 -27.22 -11.57 0.97
C TYR A 262 -27.89 -12.82 0.38
N CYS A 263 -27.13 -13.70 -0.26
CA CYS A 263 -27.69 -14.84 -1.03
C CYS A 263 -28.03 -16.08 -0.19
N LYS A 264 -27.89 -16.00 1.13
CA LYS A 264 -28.24 -17.09 2.05
C LYS A 264 -27.44 -18.40 1.88
N SER A 265 -26.34 -18.40 1.13
CA SER A 265 -25.46 -19.57 0.97
C SER A 265 -24.64 -19.87 2.23
N LEU A 266 -24.34 -21.15 2.47
CA LEU A 266 -23.64 -21.63 3.69
C LEU A 266 -22.10 -21.63 3.59
N ILE A 267 -21.52 -21.04 2.54
CA ILE A 267 -20.08 -21.19 2.22
C ILE A 267 -19.33 -19.85 2.25
N PRO A 268 -19.29 -19.11 3.38
CA PRO A 268 -18.42 -17.95 3.47
C PRO A 268 -16.99 -18.36 3.88
N LYS A 269 -15.98 -17.89 3.13
CA LYS A 269 -14.57 -17.98 3.55
C LYS A 269 -14.26 -16.82 4.48
N MET A 270 -13.73 -17.10 5.67
CA MET A 270 -13.18 -16.08 6.55
C MET A 270 -11.70 -15.87 6.21
N THR A 271 -11.30 -14.60 6.04
CA THR A 271 -9.97 -14.18 5.60
C THR A 271 -9.50 -12.97 6.40
N GLY A 272 -8.20 -12.69 6.35
CA GLY A 272 -7.54 -11.66 7.15
C GLY A 272 -6.67 -12.25 8.26
N PRO A 273 -6.27 -11.43 9.24
CA PRO A 273 -6.64 -10.03 9.41
C PRO A 273 -6.04 -9.10 8.34
N PHE A 274 -6.79 -8.07 7.97
CA PHE A 274 -6.44 -7.02 7.01
C PHE A 274 -6.35 -5.66 7.71
N TRP A 275 -5.58 -4.75 7.14
CA TRP A 275 -5.58 -3.35 7.55
C TRP A 275 -6.90 -2.72 7.15
N ALA A 276 -7.59 -2.15 8.13
CA ALA A 276 -8.94 -1.61 7.95
C ALA A 276 -8.94 -0.09 7.69
N GLY A 277 -7.89 0.62 8.09
CA GLY A 277 -7.78 2.07 7.91
C GLY A 277 -7.47 2.48 6.46
N ALA A 278 -7.31 3.79 6.27
CA ALA A 278 -6.84 4.37 5.02
C ALA A 278 -5.48 3.81 4.60
N MET A 279 -5.30 3.53 3.31
CA MET A 279 -4.03 3.06 2.74
C MET A 279 -3.12 4.21 2.27
N HIS A 280 -3.63 5.43 2.32
CA HIS A 280 -3.09 6.62 1.68
C HIS A 280 -3.37 7.86 2.54
N ASN A 281 -2.42 8.78 2.58
CA ASN A 281 -2.59 10.09 3.19
C ASN A 281 -2.81 11.15 2.09
N SER A 282 -4.00 11.77 2.04
CA SER A 282 -4.35 12.75 0.99
C SER A 282 -3.39 13.95 0.97
N ILE A 283 -3.06 14.48 2.15
CA ILE A 283 -2.20 15.66 2.30
C ILE A 283 -0.81 15.37 1.73
N PHE A 284 -0.28 14.17 2.02
CA PHE A 284 0.98 13.72 1.48
C PHE A 284 0.93 13.60 -0.06
N ILE A 285 -0.14 13.00 -0.60
CA ILE A 285 -0.31 12.80 -2.05
C ILE A 285 -0.47 14.13 -2.80
N GLU A 286 -1.24 15.07 -2.27
CA GLU A 286 -1.41 16.40 -2.86
C GLU A 286 -0.09 17.16 -2.94
N LYS A 287 0.72 17.10 -1.88
CA LYS A 287 2.08 17.67 -1.87
C LYS A 287 2.98 16.97 -2.88
N LEU A 288 2.89 15.64 -2.98
CA LEU A 288 3.65 14.86 -3.96
C LEU A 288 3.32 15.31 -5.40
N LEU A 289 2.03 15.44 -5.72
CA LEU A 289 1.57 15.92 -7.04
C LEU A 289 2.02 17.35 -7.32
N THR A 290 1.95 18.24 -6.33
CA THR A 290 2.41 19.63 -6.47
C THR A 290 3.87 19.69 -6.90
N ILE A 291 4.72 18.81 -6.33
CA ILE A 291 6.14 18.83 -6.67
C ILE A 291 6.40 18.22 -8.04
N TYR A 292 5.70 17.14 -8.40
CA TYR A 292 5.79 16.62 -9.77
C TYR A 292 5.38 17.69 -10.79
N ASN A 293 4.25 18.37 -10.59
CA ASN A 293 3.76 19.38 -11.54
C ASN A 293 4.67 20.62 -11.68
N ASN A 294 5.52 20.91 -10.69
CA ASN A 294 6.41 22.07 -10.71
C ASN A 294 7.77 21.80 -11.36
N ASN A 295 8.14 20.53 -11.57
CA ASN A 295 9.37 20.18 -12.26
C ASN A 295 9.06 20.05 -13.77
N ASP A 296 9.98 20.41 -14.67
CA ASP A 296 9.81 20.13 -16.11
C ASP A 296 9.94 18.61 -16.33
N LEU A 297 8.81 17.94 -16.62
CA LEU A 297 8.73 16.47 -16.58
C LEU A 297 8.77 15.81 -17.96
N ASN A 298 9.58 14.76 -18.08
CA ASN A 298 9.58 13.84 -19.23
C ASN A 298 8.31 12.95 -19.26
N LEU A 299 8.02 12.35 -20.43
CA LEU A 299 6.87 11.46 -20.69
C LEU A 299 6.69 10.31 -19.66
N ASN A 300 7.79 9.74 -19.15
CA ASN A 300 7.74 8.65 -18.15
C ASN A 300 7.08 9.08 -16.83
N ASN A 301 7.17 10.37 -16.49
CA ASN A 301 6.61 10.90 -15.26
C ASN A 301 5.08 11.07 -15.36
N LEU A 302 4.52 11.22 -16.57
CA LEU A 302 3.08 11.37 -16.79
C LEU A 302 2.30 10.13 -16.36
N GLN A 303 2.83 8.92 -16.59
CA GLN A 303 2.16 7.69 -16.15
C GLN A 303 2.14 7.58 -14.62
N VAL A 304 3.24 7.95 -13.97
CA VAL A 304 3.36 8.00 -12.52
C VAL A 304 2.37 9.00 -11.94
N ILE A 305 2.28 10.21 -12.51
CA ILE A 305 1.36 11.26 -12.07
C ILE A 305 -0.09 10.81 -12.21
N LYS A 306 -0.49 10.29 -13.38
CA LYS A 306 -1.85 9.75 -13.58
C LYS A 306 -2.21 8.69 -12.55
N LYS A 307 -1.25 7.84 -12.17
CA LYS A 307 -1.44 6.83 -11.13
C LYS A 307 -1.60 7.47 -9.75
N ILE A 308 -0.79 8.47 -9.41
CA ILE A 308 -0.91 9.21 -8.14
C ILE A 308 -2.25 9.97 -8.07
N GLU A 309 -2.68 10.62 -9.15
CA GLU A 309 -3.98 11.29 -9.26
C GLU A 309 -5.13 10.30 -9.09
N LEU A 310 -5.02 9.11 -9.68
CA LEU A 310 -5.98 8.03 -9.49
C LEU A 310 -6.07 7.64 -8.00
N ILE A 311 -4.93 7.41 -7.35
CA ILE A 311 -4.84 7.09 -5.92
C ILE A 311 -5.47 8.21 -5.06
N LEU A 312 -5.23 9.48 -5.41
CA LEU A 312 -5.81 10.61 -4.68
C LEU A 312 -7.34 10.61 -4.72
N LYS A 313 -7.93 10.25 -5.87
CA LYS A 313 -9.37 10.19 -6.12
C LYS A 313 -10.05 8.96 -5.52
N GLU A 314 -9.31 7.96 -5.07
CA GLU A 314 -9.90 6.77 -4.46
C GLU A 314 -10.63 7.07 -3.15
N LEU A 315 -11.75 6.37 -2.92
CA LEU A 315 -12.40 6.30 -1.62
C LEU A 315 -11.50 5.58 -0.62
N LYS A 316 -10.88 6.36 0.26
CA LYS A 316 -9.81 5.90 1.18
C LYS A 316 -10.33 5.07 2.35
N GLU A 317 -11.52 5.43 2.84
CA GLU A 317 -12.17 4.79 3.99
C GLU A 317 -12.97 3.54 3.62
N ILE A 318 -13.10 3.23 2.32
CA ILE A 318 -13.86 2.09 1.83
C ILE A 318 -12.88 0.94 1.50
N PRO A 319 -12.92 -0.18 2.26
CA PRO A 319 -12.10 -1.32 1.94
C PRO A 319 -12.66 -2.12 0.77
N PHE A 320 -11.75 -2.53 -0.11
CA PHE A 320 -12.00 -3.32 -1.30
C PHE A 320 -12.86 -2.60 -2.34
N PHE A 321 -13.09 -3.31 -3.44
CA PHE A 321 -13.80 -2.84 -4.61
C PHE A 321 -14.60 -3.99 -5.22
N PHE A 322 -15.39 -3.72 -6.24
CA PHE A 322 -16.02 -4.75 -7.05
C PHE A 322 -15.80 -4.46 -8.53
N LYS A 323 -15.90 -5.49 -9.37
CA LYS A 323 -15.93 -5.33 -10.83
C LYS A 323 -17.34 -5.54 -11.33
N PRO A 324 -17.92 -4.58 -12.08
CA PRO A 324 -19.23 -4.77 -12.72
C PRO A 324 -19.28 -6.01 -13.63
N SER A 325 -18.18 -6.38 -14.29
CA SER A 325 -18.12 -7.60 -15.13
C SER A 325 -18.31 -8.89 -14.33
N THR A 326 -17.68 -8.99 -13.16
CA THR A 326 -17.82 -10.15 -12.28
C THR A 326 -19.23 -10.20 -11.71
N LEU A 327 -19.77 -9.05 -11.31
CA LEU A 327 -21.16 -8.97 -10.84
C LEU A 327 -22.17 -9.33 -11.94
N ALA A 328 -21.94 -8.88 -13.18
CA ALA A 328 -22.77 -9.21 -14.33
C ALA A 328 -22.77 -10.73 -14.59
N SER A 329 -21.61 -11.38 -14.49
CA SER A 329 -21.49 -12.84 -14.58
C SER A 329 -22.29 -13.57 -13.50
N ILE A 330 -22.16 -13.14 -12.24
CA ILE A 330 -22.89 -13.70 -11.09
C ILE A 330 -24.41 -13.58 -11.27
N LEU A 331 -24.89 -12.40 -11.67
CA LEU A 331 -26.32 -12.12 -11.84
C LEU A 331 -26.87 -12.52 -13.21
N LYS A 332 -26.04 -13.14 -14.06
CA LYS A 332 -26.38 -13.54 -15.44
C LYS A 332 -26.97 -12.36 -16.23
N CYS A 333 -26.33 -11.20 -16.14
CA CYS A 333 -26.65 -10.05 -16.96
C CYS A 333 -26.04 -10.24 -18.36
N PRO A 334 -26.84 -10.15 -19.45
CA PRO A 334 -26.38 -10.48 -20.80
C PRO A 334 -25.24 -9.57 -21.29
N LYS A 335 -25.22 -8.30 -20.85
CA LYS A 335 -24.19 -7.34 -21.21
C LYS A 335 -23.73 -6.56 -19.99
N THR A 336 -22.42 -6.44 -19.82
CA THR A 336 -21.85 -5.64 -18.73
C THR A 336 -21.99 -4.14 -19.07
N PRO A 337 -22.59 -3.32 -18.18
CA PRO A 337 -22.64 -1.87 -18.37
C PRO A 337 -21.24 -1.25 -18.29
N SER A 338 -21.04 -0.11 -18.95
CA SER A 338 -19.77 0.62 -18.82
C SER A 338 -19.57 1.13 -17.38
N LEU A 339 -18.31 1.33 -16.97
CA LEU A 339 -18.00 1.89 -15.64
C LEU A 339 -18.68 3.23 -15.41
N LEU A 340 -18.73 4.08 -16.44
CA LEU A 340 -19.36 5.39 -16.37
C LEU A 340 -20.86 5.27 -16.11
N GLN A 341 -21.56 4.41 -16.87
CA GLN A 341 -22.99 4.17 -16.66
C GLN A 341 -23.28 3.65 -15.24
N PHE A 342 -22.48 2.69 -14.77
CA PHE A 342 -22.67 2.11 -13.44
C PHE A 342 -22.39 3.13 -12.34
N SER A 343 -21.31 3.90 -12.47
CA SER A 343 -20.93 4.94 -11.51
C SER A 343 -22.00 6.03 -11.43
N ASN A 344 -22.46 6.54 -12.58
CA ASN A 344 -23.51 7.56 -12.64
C ASN A 344 -24.80 7.09 -11.94
N ARG A 345 -25.16 5.80 -12.08
CA ARG A 345 -26.37 5.27 -11.44
C ARG A 345 -26.26 5.19 -9.92
N LEU A 346 -25.08 4.83 -9.40
CA LEU A 346 -24.81 4.86 -7.96
C LEU A 346 -24.76 6.30 -7.42
N GLU A 347 -24.14 7.22 -8.16
CA GLU A 347 -24.08 8.64 -7.80
C GLU A 347 -25.47 9.30 -7.79
N GLN A 348 -26.34 8.97 -8.74
CA GLN A 348 -27.75 9.41 -8.75
C GLN A 348 -28.54 8.94 -7.52
N LEU A 349 -28.14 7.80 -6.94
CA LEU A 349 -28.72 7.28 -5.70
C LEU A 349 -28.08 7.91 -4.44
N GLY A 350 -27.14 8.84 -4.60
CA GLY A 350 -26.48 9.57 -3.51
C GLY A 350 -25.25 8.89 -2.94
N TYR A 351 -24.73 7.84 -3.59
CA TYR A 351 -23.53 7.14 -3.14
C TYR A 351 -22.27 7.70 -3.78
N ASN A 352 -21.17 7.66 -3.03
CA ASN A 352 -19.87 8.01 -3.55
C ASN A 352 -19.29 6.85 -4.34
N VAL A 353 -18.62 7.15 -5.45
CA VAL A 353 -17.97 6.15 -6.29
C VAL A 353 -16.57 6.64 -6.65
N SER A 354 -15.61 5.71 -6.70
CA SER A 354 -14.31 5.99 -7.30
C SER A 354 -13.79 4.79 -8.08
N PRO A 355 -12.93 4.99 -9.08
CA PRO A 355 -12.07 3.91 -9.58
C PRO A 355 -11.06 3.48 -8.51
N THR A 356 -10.20 2.50 -8.81
CA THR A 356 -9.07 2.11 -7.97
C THR A 356 -7.82 1.77 -8.79
N HIS A 357 -6.64 2.04 -8.25
CA HIS A 357 -5.35 1.68 -8.81
C HIS A 357 -5.02 0.20 -8.66
N CYS A 358 -5.74 -0.53 -7.80
CA CYS A 358 -5.52 -1.94 -7.53
C CYS A 358 -6.05 -2.87 -8.64
N ALA A 359 -6.98 -2.40 -9.47
CA ALA A 359 -7.52 -3.16 -10.60
C ALA A 359 -8.14 -2.24 -11.65
N SER A 360 -7.91 -2.57 -12.92
CA SER A 360 -8.65 -1.95 -14.02
C SER A 360 -10.12 -2.38 -13.97
N SER A 361 -10.99 -1.47 -14.43
CA SER A 361 -12.43 -1.72 -14.52
C SER A 361 -13.10 -2.13 -13.21
N ALA A 362 -12.62 -1.59 -12.10
CA ALA A 362 -13.15 -1.79 -10.77
C ALA A 362 -13.65 -0.48 -10.16
N LEU A 363 -14.64 -0.58 -9.28
CA LEU A 363 -15.24 0.55 -8.56
C LEU A 363 -15.20 0.30 -7.05
N LYS A 364 -14.88 1.35 -6.30
CA LYS A 364 -15.16 1.48 -4.87
C LYS A 364 -16.43 2.29 -4.70
N THR A 365 -17.22 1.95 -3.70
CA THR A 365 -18.42 2.72 -3.35
C THR A 365 -18.79 2.50 -1.88
N ASP A 366 -19.41 3.51 -1.27
CA ASP A 366 -20.06 3.39 0.04
C ASP A 366 -21.49 2.82 -0.05
N ALA A 367 -21.97 2.51 -1.26
CA ALA A 367 -23.24 1.83 -1.45
C ALA A 367 -23.27 0.44 -0.81
N PRO A 368 -24.36 0.08 -0.08
CA PRO A 368 -24.57 -1.28 0.37
C PRO A 368 -24.57 -2.27 -0.79
N TRP A 369 -24.11 -3.50 -0.56
CA TRP A 369 -24.02 -4.52 -1.60
C TRP A 369 -25.37 -4.80 -2.28
N GLU A 370 -26.45 -4.75 -1.51
CA GLU A 370 -27.82 -4.85 -2.00
C GLU A 370 -28.13 -3.80 -3.07
N THR A 371 -27.71 -2.55 -2.84
CA THR A 371 -27.90 -1.46 -3.80
C THR A 371 -27.08 -1.71 -5.07
N VAL A 372 -25.82 -2.14 -4.91
CA VAL A 372 -24.94 -2.48 -6.05
C VAL A 372 -25.57 -3.58 -6.92
N CYS A 373 -26.12 -4.64 -6.30
CA CYS A 373 -26.84 -5.69 -7.01
C CYS A 373 -28.10 -5.16 -7.70
N THR A 374 -28.93 -4.38 -7.00
CA THR A 374 -30.15 -3.79 -7.58
C THR A 374 -29.85 -2.93 -8.80
N VAL A 375 -28.79 -2.13 -8.78
CA VAL A 375 -28.36 -1.35 -9.96
C VAL A 375 -28.03 -2.26 -11.14
N MET A 376 -27.31 -3.36 -10.92
CA MET A 376 -27.02 -4.33 -11.98
C MET A 376 -28.29 -5.03 -12.50
N GLU A 377 -29.24 -5.36 -11.61
CA GLU A 377 -30.53 -5.95 -11.99
C GLU A 377 -31.39 -5.00 -12.83
N GLN A 378 -31.35 -3.69 -12.54
CA GLN A 378 -32.01 -2.67 -13.37
C GLN A 378 -31.43 -2.65 -14.79
N PHE A 379 -30.09 -2.61 -14.93
CA PHE A 379 -29.44 -2.71 -16.24
C PHE A 379 -29.84 -3.99 -16.98
N LYS A 380 -29.86 -5.12 -16.27
CA LYS A 380 -30.28 -6.41 -16.83
C LYS A 380 -31.72 -6.34 -17.39
N ALA A 381 -32.65 -5.78 -16.63
CA ALA A 381 -34.04 -5.64 -17.05
C ALA A 381 -34.18 -4.72 -18.26
N GLU A 382 -33.47 -3.58 -18.27
CA GLU A 382 -33.44 -2.66 -19.40
C GLU A 382 -32.96 -3.37 -20.67
N ILE A 383 -31.83 -4.11 -20.61
CA ILE A 383 -31.29 -4.82 -21.78
C ILE A 383 -32.27 -5.88 -22.30
N ILE A 384 -32.87 -6.69 -21.41
CA ILE A 384 -33.84 -7.72 -21.80
C ILE A 384 -35.08 -7.08 -22.45
N ASN A 385 -35.53 -5.92 -21.97
CA ASN A 385 -36.67 -5.21 -22.54
C ASN A 385 -36.34 -4.52 -23.88
N TYR A 386 -35.07 -4.23 -24.17
CA TYR A 386 -34.65 -3.70 -25.47
C TYR A 386 -34.44 -4.80 -26.54
N GLU A 387 -34.20 -6.04 -26.12
CA GLU A 387 -33.96 -7.18 -27.02
C GLU A 387 -35.23 -7.98 -27.38
N ASN A 388 -36.33 -7.76 -26.64
CA ASN A 388 -37.68 -8.27 -26.95
C ASN A 388 -38.55 -7.16 -27.51
#